data_AF-A0AAW6RIZ6-F1
#
_entry.id   AF-A0AAW6RIZ6-F1
#
_cell.length_a   1.000
_cell.length_b   1.000
_cell.length_c   1.000
_cell.angle_alpha   90.00
_cell.angle_beta   90.00
_cell.angle_gamma   90.00
#
_symmetry.space_group_name_H-M   'P 1'
#
loop_
_entity.id
_entity.type
_entity.pdbx_description
1 polymer ?
#
loop_
_entity_poly.entity_id
_entity_poly.type
_entity_poly.pdbx_seq_one_letter_code
_entity_poly.pdbx_strand_id
1 'polypeptide(L)'
;MEIQEELTTIQVLRQVQSFDYQSTIPDEILSFFDEHFNFSSWSWDNKYLFHQYINNLYPSSINYQDTVIYIDDPGKKSRLLESASWLIKILQDEQSSEKNQKIAFELTCILPEFWAISHEEKIDFSCSSKRLAMEYLYHVEVGLSIRSGASINDKEMIDCFIENLKKQKWKEIAENQWLLNTLYENLHLDPHQSYSFISEHHSHEILTLINQETKIYNLLYWLALLPEKHRQPFALQTTNNLAKFLLLFALRHLCGDGMNKEQIQLLDIWQDCPDEWFLIFNQYAARYPYLQLGLGAFLANASNEKICLYIDSLHLSENEASIKECLEYFFAHATKDKIQHLCRLSYEKWKNWGFGNTCSIGRSILDRALVRYFQTMLSKQDRADFIQNEINQILNFQQQWFASKIELDKFICLHLSRMQPACLANVLQGDLSLSFDDINKRYCLPTQFENDLRWRNWIHLDLWRKNFPPLAA
;
A
#
# COMPACT_ATOMS: atom_id res chain seq x y z
N MET A 1 -7.63 -36.96 13.94
CA MET A 1 -8.28 -37.06 12.63
C MET A 1 -7.18 -37.41 11.65
N GLU A 2 -7.21 -38.59 11.04
CA GLU A 2 -6.14 -39.05 10.15
C GLU A 2 -6.48 -38.57 8.73
N ILE A 3 -5.63 -37.69 8.18
CA ILE A 3 -5.82 -37.14 6.83
C ILE A 3 -5.52 -38.27 5.83
N GLN A 4 -6.47 -38.55 4.96
CA GLN A 4 -6.34 -39.61 3.95
C GLN A 4 -5.86 -39.06 2.60
N GLU A 5 -6.23 -37.82 2.27
CA GLU A 5 -5.91 -37.19 0.99
C GLU A 5 -5.95 -35.66 1.11
N GLU A 6 -5.23 -34.98 0.22
CA GLU A 6 -5.23 -33.52 0.07
C GLU A 6 -5.69 -33.16 -1.33
N LEU A 7 -6.66 -32.25 -1.44
CA LEU A 7 -7.16 -31.72 -2.70
C LEU A 7 -7.11 -30.20 -2.68
N THR A 8 -6.63 -29.56 -3.74
CA THR A 8 -6.76 -28.12 -3.91
C THR A 8 -8.07 -27.76 -4.61
N THR A 9 -8.57 -26.53 -4.44
CA THR A 9 -9.75 -26.05 -5.19
C THR A 9 -9.55 -26.20 -6.70
N ILE A 10 -8.36 -25.88 -7.23
CA ILE A 10 -8.02 -26.09 -8.65
C ILE A 10 -8.22 -27.55 -9.05
N GLN A 11 -7.73 -28.50 -8.26
CA GLN A 11 -7.87 -29.93 -8.55
C GLN A 11 -9.34 -30.37 -8.54
N VAL A 12 -10.13 -29.89 -7.58
CA VAL A 12 -11.57 -30.18 -7.50
C VAL A 12 -12.29 -29.67 -8.76
N LEU A 13 -12.08 -28.41 -9.14
CA LEU A 13 -12.73 -27.82 -10.32
C LEU A 13 -12.33 -28.54 -11.61
N ARG A 14 -11.05 -28.86 -11.79
CA ARG A 14 -10.57 -29.62 -12.96
C ARG A 14 -11.14 -31.03 -13.01
N GLN A 15 -11.25 -31.73 -11.88
CA GLN A 15 -11.87 -33.06 -11.83
C GLN A 15 -13.33 -32.97 -12.26
N VAL A 16 -14.07 -32.03 -11.71
CA VAL A 16 -15.49 -31.82 -12.03
C VAL A 16 -15.71 -31.47 -13.51
N GLN A 17 -14.81 -30.73 -14.14
CA GLN A 17 -14.88 -30.46 -15.58
C GLN A 17 -14.49 -31.67 -16.45
N SER A 18 -13.65 -32.56 -15.93
CA SER A 18 -13.10 -33.70 -16.69
C SER A 18 -13.94 -34.97 -16.60
N PHE A 19 -14.77 -35.10 -15.56
CA PHE A 19 -15.57 -36.29 -15.28
C PHE A 19 -17.04 -35.94 -15.08
N ASP A 20 -17.92 -36.82 -15.57
CA ASP A 20 -19.37 -36.68 -15.43
C ASP A 20 -19.82 -37.13 -14.04
N TYR A 21 -19.61 -36.29 -13.03
CA TYR A 21 -20.14 -36.50 -11.68
C TYR A 21 -21.64 -36.24 -11.66
N GLN A 22 -22.36 -36.98 -10.80
CA GLN A 22 -23.75 -36.62 -10.50
C GLN A 22 -23.81 -35.19 -9.96
N SER A 23 -24.42 -34.29 -10.72
CA SER A 23 -24.65 -32.90 -10.31
C SER A 23 -25.82 -32.86 -9.33
N THR A 24 -25.56 -33.16 -8.07
CA THR A 24 -26.56 -33.15 -6.98
C THR A 24 -25.98 -32.56 -5.71
N ILE A 25 -26.85 -31.97 -4.89
CA ILE A 25 -26.55 -31.61 -3.50
C ILE A 25 -27.40 -32.47 -2.56
N PRO A 26 -26.92 -32.78 -1.34
CA PRO A 26 -27.71 -33.52 -0.35
C PRO A 26 -29.08 -32.85 -0.07
N ASP A 27 -30.15 -33.66 0.02
CA ASP A 27 -31.51 -33.17 0.29
C ASP A 27 -31.61 -32.42 1.63
N GLU A 28 -30.72 -32.77 2.56
CA GLU A 28 -30.64 -32.12 3.86
C GLU A 28 -30.17 -30.66 3.75
N ILE A 29 -29.36 -30.33 2.73
CA ILE A 29 -28.97 -28.93 2.46
C ILE A 29 -30.16 -28.13 1.97
N LEU A 30 -30.93 -28.66 1.01
CA LEU A 30 -32.12 -27.99 0.51
C LEU A 30 -33.11 -27.71 1.64
N SER A 31 -33.32 -28.69 2.51
CA SER A 31 -34.17 -28.57 3.69
C SER A 31 -33.66 -27.50 4.66
N PHE A 32 -32.34 -27.43 4.88
CA PHE A 32 -31.72 -26.43 5.74
C PHE A 32 -31.93 -24.99 5.22
N PHE A 33 -31.77 -24.77 3.92
CA PHE A 33 -32.04 -23.46 3.31
C PHE A 33 -33.52 -23.07 3.44
N ASP A 34 -34.44 -24.02 3.22
CA ASP A 34 -35.88 -23.74 3.33
C ASP A 34 -36.31 -23.35 4.75
N GLU A 35 -35.58 -23.80 5.77
CA GLU A 35 -35.87 -23.48 7.17
C GLU A 35 -35.19 -22.20 7.67
N HIS A 36 -33.96 -21.91 7.21
CA HIS A 36 -33.09 -20.91 7.85
C HIS A 36 -32.62 -19.76 6.95
N PHE A 37 -33.04 -19.76 5.69
CA PHE A 37 -32.64 -18.75 4.71
C PHE A 37 -33.84 -18.00 4.14
N ASN A 38 -33.84 -16.69 4.28
CA ASN A 38 -34.85 -15.86 3.66
C ASN A 38 -34.48 -15.58 2.20
N PHE A 39 -35.08 -16.34 1.28
CA PHE A 39 -34.87 -16.15 -0.15
C PHE A 39 -35.33 -14.80 -0.67
N SER A 40 -36.31 -14.14 -0.04
CA SER A 40 -36.82 -12.86 -0.53
C SER A 40 -35.85 -11.73 -0.24
N SER A 41 -35.27 -11.69 0.97
CA SER A 41 -34.25 -10.70 1.35
C SER A 41 -32.82 -11.16 1.07
N TRP A 42 -32.62 -12.41 0.60
CA TRP A 42 -31.32 -13.05 0.42
C TRP A 42 -30.43 -12.91 1.65
N SER A 43 -30.93 -13.41 2.79
CA SER A 43 -30.24 -13.26 4.07
C SER A 43 -30.44 -14.46 4.98
N TRP A 44 -29.40 -14.76 5.78
CA TRP A 44 -29.44 -15.78 6.82
C TRP A 44 -30.07 -15.25 8.11
N ASP A 45 -30.91 -16.06 8.75
CA ASP A 45 -31.37 -15.77 10.12
C ASP A 45 -30.21 -15.91 11.13
N ASN A 46 -29.38 -16.93 10.94
CA ASN A 46 -28.13 -17.11 11.68
C ASN A 46 -27.09 -17.84 10.82
N LYS A 47 -26.21 -17.08 10.15
CA LYS A 47 -25.17 -17.62 9.24
C LYS A 47 -24.19 -18.57 9.94
N TYR A 48 -23.97 -18.40 11.24
CA TYR A 48 -23.07 -19.28 11.99
C TYR A 48 -23.60 -20.73 12.04
N LEU A 49 -24.92 -20.92 12.12
CA LEU A 49 -25.54 -22.24 12.06
C LEU A 49 -25.27 -22.92 10.71
N PHE A 50 -25.33 -22.15 9.61
CA PHE A 50 -25.01 -22.65 8.28
C PHE A 50 -23.56 -23.17 8.20
N HIS A 51 -22.58 -22.40 8.69
CA HIS A 51 -21.18 -22.83 8.69
C HIS A 51 -20.96 -24.09 9.54
N GLN A 52 -21.58 -24.18 10.73
CA GLN A 52 -21.52 -25.39 11.54
C GLN A 52 -22.13 -26.61 10.83
N TYR A 53 -23.25 -26.39 10.15
CA TYR A 53 -23.96 -27.44 9.42
C TYR A 53 -23.14 -27.96 8.23
N ILE A 54 -22.58 -27.07 7.42
CA ILE A 54 -21.71 -27.41 6.29
C ILE A 54 -20.48 -28.20 6.72
N ASN A 55 -19.84 -27.83 7.84
CA ASN A 55 -18.67 -28.52 8.37
C ASN A 55 -18.95 -29.99 8.77
N ASN A 56 -20.20 -30.36 9.01
CA ASN A 56 -20.58 -31.75 9.28
C ASN A 56 -20.73 -32.57 7.99
N LEU A 57 -21.17 -31.94 6.90
CA LEU A 57 -21.46 -32.62 5.62
C LEU A 57 -20.26 -32.66 4.68
N TYR A 58 -19.38 -31.67 4.76
CA TYR A 58 -18.21 -31.49 3.89
C TYR A 58 -16.90 -31.56 4.68
N PRO A 59 -15.75 -31.68 4.01
CA PRO A 59 -14.45 -31.57 4.68
C PRO A 59 -14.32 -30.22 5.37
N SER A 60 -14.08 -30.23 6.68
CA SER A 60 -14.02 -29.01 7.52
C SER A 60 -12.60 -28.53 7.78
N SER A 61 -11.60 -29.36 7.48
CA SER A 61 -10.19 -29.01 7.59
C SER A 61 -9.74 -28.39 6.27
N ILE A 62 -9.71 -27.07 6.22
CA ILE A 62 -9.34 -26.28 5.04
C ILE A 62 -8.16 -25.36 5.42
N ASN A 63 -7.08 -25.44 4.66
CA ASN A 63 -6.06 -24.41 4.64
C ASN A 63 -6.42 -23.39 3.57
N TYR A 64 -6.99 -22.27 4.02
CA TYR A 64 -7.41 -21.17 3.15
C TYR A 64 -6.23 -20.43 2.49
N GLN A 65 -5.01 -20.50 3.04
CA GLN A 65 -3.84 -19.85 2.43
C GLN A 65 -3.35 -20.61 1.20
N ASP A 66 -3.31 -21.94 1.29
CA ASP A 66 -2.84 -22.79 0.20
C ASP A 66 -4.02 -23.31 -0.67
N THR A 67 -5.25 -22.93 -0.35
CA THR A 67 -6.50 -23.41 -0.96
C THR A 67 -6.64 -24.95 -0.91
N VAL A 68 -6.03 -25.55 0.11
CA VAL A 68 -5.96 -27.01 0.31
C VAL A 68 -7.11 -27.46 1.21
N ILE A 69 -7.77 -28.52 0.79
CA ILE A 69 -8.85 -29.21 1.49
C ILE A 69 -8.33 -30.56 1.93
N TYR A 70 -8.31 -30.79 3.24
CA TYR A 70 -7.88 -32.05 3.83
C TYR A 70 -9.06 -33.00 3.93
N ILE A 71 -8.96 -34.14 3.26
CA ILE A 71 -9.99 -35.17 3.22
C ILE A 71 -9.73 -36.18 4.34
N ASP A 72 -10.64 -36.22 5.30
CA ASP A 72 -10.67 -37.17 6.43
C ASP A 72 -11.62 -38.35 6.19
N ASP A 73 -12.58 -38.21 5.27
CA ASP A 73 -13.61 -39.20 4.94
C ASP A 73 -13.84 -39.26 3.41
N PRO A 74 -13.67 -40.44 2.77
CA PRO A 74 -13.98 -40.64 1.36
C PRO A 74 -15.42 -40.30 0.98
N GLY A 75 -16.37 -40.48 1.89
CA GLY A 75 -17.78 -40.10 1.68
C GLY A 75 -17.95 -38.59 1.52
N LYS A 76 -17.24 -37.80 2.34
CA LYS A 76 -17.23 -36.33 2.23
C LYS A 76 -16.56 -35.85 0.93
N LYS A 77 -15.54 -36.56 0.44
CA LYS A 77 -14.92 -36.28 -0.87
C LYS A 77 -15.92 -36.46 -2.02
N SER A 78 -16.66 -37.57 -2.06
CA SER A 78 -17.67 -37.79 -3.12
C SER A 78 -18.71 -36.68 -3.12
N ARG A 79 -19.25 -36.35 -1.95
CA ARG A 79 -20.23 -35.25 -1.79
C ARG A 79 -19.68 -33.91 -2.24
N LEU A 80 -18.42 -33.60 -1.91
CA LEU A 80 -17.77 -32.36 -2.34
C LEU A 80 -17.71 -32.27 -3.87
N LEU A 81 -17.30 -33.34 -4.55
CA LEU A 81 -17.19 -33.38 -6.02
C LEU A 81 -18.56 -33.29 -6.70
N GLU A 82 -19.55 -34.04 -6.21
CA GLU A 82 -20.94 -34.00 -6.69
C GLU A 82 -21.56 -32.61 -6.51
N SER A 83 -21.35 -32.00 -5.34
CA SER A 83 -21.85 -30.66 -5.04
C SER A 83 -21.14 -29.62 -5.90
N ALA A 84 -19.82 -29.68 -6.06
CA ALA A 84 -19.07 -28.77 -6.93
C ALA A 84 -19.54 -28.87 -8.40
N SER A 85 -19.84 -30.08 -8.89
CA SER A 85 -20.47 -30.32 -10.19
C SER A 85 -21.83 -29.63 -10.30
N TRP A 86 -22.67 -29.76 -9.27
CA TRP A 86 -23.95 -29.08 -9.20
C TRP A 86 -23.81 -27.55 -9.20
N LEU A 87 -22.91 -26.99 -8.40
CA LEU A 87 -22.67 -25.55 -8.31
C LEU A 87 -22.33 -24.95 -9.68
N ILE A 88 -21.34 -25.53 -10.37
CA ILE A 88 -20.93 -25.07 -11.70
C ILE A 88 -22.12 -25.14 -12.66
N LYS A 89 -22.81 -26.28 -12.72
CA LYS A 89 -23.93 -26.49 -13.65
C LYS A 89 -25.06 -25.49 -13.43
N ILE A 90 -25.46 -25.24 -12.18
CA ILE A 90 -26.53 -24.28 -11.86
C ILE A 90 -26.11 -22.84 -12.18
N LEU A 91 -24.88 -22.46 -11.88
CA LEU A 91 -24.39 -21.11 -12.13
C LEU A 91 -24.13 -20.84 -13.62
N GLN A 92 -23.93 -21.89 -14.43
CA GLN A 92 -23.79 -21.83 -15.89
C GLN A 92 -25.11 -21.88 -16.66
N ASP A 93 -26.17 -22.40 -16.05
CA ASP A 93 -27.47 -22.55 -16.68
C ASP A 93 -28.29 -21.24 -16.64
N GLU A 94 -28.54 -20.67 -17.82
CA GLU A 94 -29.34 -19.44 -17.98
C GLU A 94 -30.82 -19.62 -17.62
N GLN A 95 -31.32 -20.86 -17.56
CA GLN A 95 -32.71 -21.18 -17.20
C GLN A 95 -32.85 -21.67 -15.76
N SER A 96 -31.77 -21.68 -14.98
CA SER A 96 -31.83 -22.12 -13.59
C SER A 96 -32.70 -21.17 -12.76
N SER A 97 -33.43 -21.76 -11.81
CA SER A 97 -34.31 -20.97 -10.94
C SER A 97 -33.48 -20.07 -10.01
N GLU A 98 -34.02 -18.90 -9.72
CA GLU A 98 -33.40 -17.93 -8.81
C GLU A 98 -33.08 -18.56 -7.43
N LYS A 99 -33.99 -19.40 -6.92
CA LYS A 99 -33.79 -20.15 -5.66
C LYS A 99 -32.53 -21.02 -5.74
N ASN A 100 -32.38 -21.82 -6.80
CA ASN A 100 -31.22 -22.70 -6.95
C ASN A 100 -29.93 -21.89 -7.12
N GLN A 101 -29.97 -20.78 -7.84
CA GLN A 101 -28.81 -19.91 -8.00
C GLN A 101 -28.40 -19.27 -6.68
N LYS A 102 -29.36 -18.80 -5.85
CA LYS A 102 -29.08 -18.29 -4.49
C LYS A 102 -28.41 -19.34 -3.62
N ILE A 103 -28.92 -20.58 -3.62
CA ILE A 103 -28.30 -21.70 -2.90
C ILE A 103 -26.88 -21.96 -3.43
N ALA A 104 -26.70 -21.97 -4.75
CA ALA A 104 -25.40 -22.19 -5.35
C ALA A 104 -24.39 -21.11 -4.96
N PHE A 105 -24.79 -19.84 -4.98
CA PHE A 105 -23.96 -18.73 -4.51
C PHE A 105 -23.52 -18.93 -3.05
N GLU A 106 -24.44 -19.24 -2.13
CA GLU A 106 -24.07 -19.43 -0.73
C GLU A 106 -23.16 -20.66 -0.52
N LEU A 107 -23.37 -21.72 -1.29
CA LEU A 107 -22.59 -22.95 -1.19
C LEU A 107 -21.20 -22.87 -1.82
N THR A 108 -20.86 -21.84 -2.59
CA THR A 108 -19.48 -21.72 -3.12
C THR A 108 -18.45 -21.59 -2.01
N CYS A 109 -18.85 -21.23 -0.78
CA CYS A 109 -17.96 -21.18 0.37
C CYS A 109 -17.36 -22.55 0.79
N ILE A 110 -17.89 -23.67 0.28
CA ILE A 110 -17.32 -25.01 0.54
C ILE A 110 -15.97 -25.21 -0.16
N LEU A 111 -15.62 -24.35 -1.11
CA LEU A 111 -14.34 -24.33 -1.80
C LEU A 111 -13.61 -23.01 -1.50
N PRO A 112 -12.40 -23.04 -0.92
CA PRO A 112 -11.62 -21.83 -0.68
C PRO A 112 -11.29 -21.16 -2.03
N GLU A 113 -11.46 -19.84 -2.07
CA GLU A 113 -11.18 -18.99 -3.25
C GLU A 113 -11.89 -19.41 -4.55
N PHE A 114 -13.07 -20.05 -4.44
CA PHE A 114 -13.84 -20.57 -5.59
C PHE A 114 -13.93 -19.58 -6.77
N TRP A 115 -14.26 -18.32 -6.52
CA TRP A 115 -14.48 -17.33 -7.59
C TRP A 115 -13.19 -16.90 -8.29
N ALA A 116 -12.10 -16.70 -7.55
CA ALA A 116 -10.81 -16.34 -8.13
C ALA A 116 -10.27 -17.50 -8.97
N ILE A 117 -10.31 -18.72 -8.42
CA ILE A 117 -9.80 -19.92 -9.10
C ILE A 117 -10.67 -20.28 -10.30
N SER A 118 -11.99 -20.17 -10.21
CA SER A 118 -12.88 -20.42 -11.36
C SER A 118 -12.62 -19.43 -12.51
N HIS A 119 -12.28 -18.18 -12.22
CA HIS A 119 -11.85 -17.21 -13.24
C HIS A 119 -10.53 -17.63 -13.89
N GLU A 120 -9.54 -18.08 -13.11
CA GLU A 120 -8.26 -18.59 -13.62
C GLU A 120 -8.41 -19.84 -14.49
N GLU A 121 -9.30 -20.74 -14.09
CA GLU A 121 -9.67 -21.95 -14.83
C GLU A 121 -10.65 -21.66 -15.98
N LYS A 122 -10.95 -20.38 -16.27
CA LYS A 122 -11.79 -19.92 -17.39
C LYS A 122 -13.18 -20.55 -17.39
N ILE A 123 -13.78 -20.67 -16.21
CA ILE A 123 -15.16 -21.11 -16.06
C ILE A 123 -16.05 -19.90 -16.31
N ASP A 124 -16.72 -19.91 -17.46
CA ASP A 124 -17.73 -18.89 -17.79
C ASP A 124 -19.03 -19.21 -17.04
N PHE A 125 -19.62 -18.20 -16.40
CA PHE A 125 -20.91 -18.29 -15.70
C PHE A 125 -22.01 -17.53 -16.47
N SER A 126 -23.27 -17.86 -16.20
CA SER A 126 -24.42 -17.36 -16.96
C SER A 126 -24.71 -15.87 -16.73
N CYS A 127 -25.39 -15.24 -17.69
CA CYS A 127 -25.85 -13.86 -17.55
C CYS A 127 -26.91 -13.74 -16.45
N SER A 128 -27.73 -14.79 -16.27
CA SER A 128 -28.71 -14.85 -15.18
C SER A 128 -28.04 -14.78 -13.79
N SER A 129 -26.94 -15.52 -13.59
CA SER A 129 -26.13 -15.47 -12.36
C SER A 129 -25.55 -14.08 -12.11
N LYS A 130 -25.02 -13.43 -13.16
CA LYS A 130 -24.55 -12.03 -13.09
C LYS A 130 -25.67 -11.09 -12.67
N ARG A 131 -26.84 -11.17 -13.32
CA ARG A 131 -27.99 -10.30 -13.02
C ARG A 131 -28.44 -10.47 -11.59
N LEU A 132 -28.56 -11.70 -11.13
CA LEU A 132 -28.97 -12.02 -9.76
C LEU A 132 -27.99 -11.45 -8.73
N ALA A 133 -26.69 -11.68 -8.91
CA ALA A 133 -25.66 -11.13 -8.03
C ALA A 133 -25.66 -9.59 -8.01
N MET A 134 -25.84 -8.95 -9.17
CA MET A 134 -25.96 -7.49 -9.24
C MET A 134 -27.20 -6.96 -8.54
N GLU A 135 -28.36 -7.61 -8.71
CA GLU A 135 -29.60 -7.24 -8.01
C GLU A 135 -29.41 -7.24 -6.49
N TYR A 136 -28.74 -8.26 -5.95
CA TYR A 136 -28.34 -8.27 -4.55
C TYR A 136 -27.48 -7.04 -4.20
N LEU A 137 -26.38 -6.82 -4.92
CA LEU A 137 -25.43 -5.75 -4.61
C LEU A 137 -26.07 -4.35 -4.68
N TYR A 138 -27.01 -4.12 -5.59
CA TYR A 138 -27.77 -2.86 -5.66
C TYR A 138 -28.69 -2.62 -4.45
N HIS A 139 -29.14 -3.69 -3.80
CA HIS A 139 -30.04 -3.62 -2.64
C HIS A 139 -29.32 -3.79 -1.30
N VAL A 140 -27.99 -4.01 -1.29
CA VAL A 140 -27.21 -4.03 -0.06
C VAL A 140 -27.26 -2.64 0.59
N GLU A 141 -27.94 -2.56 1.74
CA GLU A 141 -27.87 -1.39 2.62
C GLU A 141 -26.91 -1.67 3.77
N VAL A 142 -25.74 -1.02 3.72
CA VAL A 142 -24.74 -1.17 4.78
C VAL A 142 -25.06 -0.20 5.91
N GLY A 143 -25.53 -0.76 7.03
CA GLY A 143 -25.69 -0.05 8.30
C GLY A 143 -24.48 -0.24 9.21
N LEU A 144 -24.19 0.75 10.07
CA LEU A 144 -23.28 0.54 11.19
C LEU A 144 -24.00 -0.20 12.32
N SER A 145 -23.49 -1.35 12.69
CA SER A 145 -23.71 -1.93 14.02
C SER A 145 -22.77 -1.25 15.01
N ILE A 146 -23.00 0.03 15.28
CA ILE A 146 -22.26 0.73 16.35
C ILE A 146 -22.52 -0.07 17.63
N ARG A 147 -21.48 -0.76 18.13
CA ARG A 147 -21.57 -1.65 19.29
C ARG A 147 -22.43 -1.00 20.37
N SER A 148 -23.48 -1.69 20.79
CA SER A 148 -24.33 -1.32 21.91
C SER A 148 -23.48 -1.26 23.18
N GLY A 149 -22.85 -0.12 23.44
CA GLY A 149 -21.85 0.06 24.50
C GLY A 149 -20.72 1.06 24.19
N ALA A 150 -20.59 1.55 22.95
CA ALA A 150 -19.63 2.62 22.64
C ALA A 150 -19.96 3.92 23.41
N SER A 151 -18.93 4.63 23.89
CA SER A 151 -19.13 5.87 24.64
C SER A 151 -19.74 6.96 23.74
N ILE A 152 -20.39 7.98 24.34
CA ILE A 152 -20.91 9.13 23.59
C ILE A 152 -19.80 9.78 22.76
N ASN A 153 -18.61 9.92 23.35
CA ASN A 153 -17.45 10.48 22.69
C ASN A 153 -17.01 9.67 21.46
N ASP A 154 -17.05 8.34 21.52
CA ASP A 154 -16.69 7.48 20.37
C ASP A 154 -17.67 7.66 19.21
N LYS A 155 -18.97 7.82 19.51
CA LYS A 155 -20.01 8.07 18.51
C LYS A 155 -19.81 9.43 17.85
N GLU A 156 -19.58 10.48 18.63
CA GLU A 156 -19.31 11.83 18.11
C GLU A 156 -18.05 11.89 17.24
N MET A 157 -16.99 11.16 17.62
CA MET A 157 -15.78 11.04 16.81
C MET A 157 -16.04 10.35 15.46
N ILE A 158 -16.79 9.24 15.46
CA ILE A 158 -17.17 8.53 14.24
C ILE A 158 -18.03 9.42 13.35
N ASP A 159 -19.03 10.10 13.89
CA ASP A 159 -19.92 11.00 13.14
C ASP A 159 -19.13 12.17 12.52
N CYS A 160 -18.21 12.76 13.28
CA CYS A 160 -17.32 13.80 12.79
C CYS A 160 -16.43 13.29 11.64
N PHE A 161 -15.89 12.08 11.78
CA PHE A 161 -15.05 11.46 10.74
C PHE A 161 -15.85 11.15 9.46
N ILE A 162 -17.09 10.68 9.59
CA ILE A 162 -18.00 10.47 8.46
C ILE A 162 -18.30 11.79 7.74
N GLU A 163 -18.50 12.89 8.47
CA GLU A 163 -18.65 14.21 7.88
C GLU A 163 -17.38 14.68 7.16
N ASN A 164 -16.19 14.35 7.68
CA ASN A 164 -14.92 14.62 7.01
C ASN A 164 -14.78 13.82 5.71
N LEU A 165 -15.20 12.55 5.69
CA LEU A 165 -15.26 11.71 4.48
C LEU A 165 -16.20 12.32 3.43
N LYS A 166 -17.43 12.69 3.82
CA LYS A 166 -18.41 13.34 2.91
C LYS A 166 -17.89 14.63 2.32
N LYS A 167 -17.25 15.46 3.15
CA LYS A 167 -16.71 16.78 2.75
C LYS A 167 -15.32 16.68 2.11
N GLN A 168 -14.78 15.46 1.97
CA GLN A 168 -13.48 15.23 1.36
C GLN A 168 -12.36 16.05 2.03
N LYS A 169 -12.40 16.12 3.37
CA LYS A 169 -11.35 16.79 4.16
C LYS A 169 -10.13 15.89 4.27
N TRP A 170 -9.29 15.90 3.22
CA TRP A 170 -8.23 14.91 3.01
C TRP A 170 -7.25 14.82 4.17
N LYS A 171 -6.82 15.97 4.70
CA LYS A 171 -5.87 16.04 5.81
C LYS A 171 -6.43 15.39 7.08
N GLU A 172 -7.67 15.72 7.43
CA GLU A 172 -8.36 15.17 8.59
C GLU A 172 -8.62 13.67 8.42
N ILE A 173 -8.90 13.20 7.21
CA ILE A 173 -9.00 11.77 6.90
C ILE A 173 -7.66 11.07 7.14
N ALA A 174 -6.57 11.64 6.63
CA ALA A 174 -5.22 11.07 6.75
C ALA A 174 -4.71 11.03 8.19
N GLU A 175 -4.94 12.10 8.96
CA GLU A 175 -4.54 12.19 10.38
C GLU A 175 -5.32 11.22 11.28
N ASN A 176 -6.57 10.91 10.92
CA ASN A 176 -7.44 10.02 11.68
C ASN A 176 -7.58 8.62 11.05
N GLN A 177 -6.49 8.09 10.47
CA GLN A 177 -6.47 6.76 9.86
C GLN A 177 -6.99 5.64 10.79
N TRP A 178 -6.74 5.73 12.09
CA TRP A 178 -7.22 4.72 13.04
C TRP A 178 -8.76 4.66 13.09
N LEU A 179 -9.47 5.78 12.90
CA LEU A 179 -10.93 5.81 12.81
C LEU A 179 -11.42 5.13 11.53
N LEU A 180 -10.69 5.26 10.42
CA LEU A 180 -11.00 4.53 9.19
C LEU A 180 -10.91 3.01 9.40
N ASN A 181 -9.86 2.55 10.08
CA ASN A 181 -9.72 1.14 10.43
C ASN A 181 -10.84 0.67 11.36
N THR A 182 -11.18 1.46 12.39
CA THR A 182 -12.32 1.18 13.27
C THR A 182 -13.65 1.12 12.51
N LEU A 183 -13.84 1.98 11.51
CA LEU A 183 -15.01 1.88 10.63
C LEU A 183 -15.02 0.56 9.87
N TYR A 184 -13.90 0.18 9.22
CA TYR A 184 -13.82 -1.11 8.53
C TYR A 184 -14.07 -2.30 9.46
N GLU A 185 -13.54 -2.29 10.68
CA GLU A 185 -13.80 -3.33 11.69
C GLU A 185 -15.27 -3.41 12.13
N ASN A 186 -15.98 -2.28 12.08
CA ASN A 186 -17.41 -2.21 12.43
C ASN A 186 -18.34 -2.47 11.24
N LEU A 187 -17.82 -2.46 10.01
CA LEU A 187 -18.57 -3.00 8.88
C LEU A 187 -18.65 -4.52 9.10
N HIS A 188 -19.84 -5.09 8.99
CA HIS A 188 -19.97 -6.55 8.91
C HIS A 188 -19.41 -7.01 7.56
N LEU A 189 -18.09 -7.12 7.47
CA LEU A 189 -17.33 -7.42 6.26
C LEU A 189 -17.40 -8.90 5.85
N ASP A 190 -18.44 -9.64 6.21
CA ASP A 190 -18.59 -11.01 5.71
C ASP A 190 -18.79 -10.93 4.19
N PRO A 191 -17.80 -11.33 3.37
CA PRO A 191 -17.90 -11.14 1.94
C PRO A 191 -19.00 -12.04 1.43
N HIS A 192 -20.09 -11.42 0.97
CA HIS A 192 -21.16 -12.12 0.31
C HIS A 192 -20.62 -12.70 -1.00
N GLN A 193 -20.98 -13.95 -1.33
CA GLN A 193 -20.41 -14.65 -2.48
C GLN A 193 -20.73 -13.93 -3.80
N SER A 194 -21.85 -13.22 -3.88
CA SER A 194 -22.18 -12.31 -4.99
C SER A 194 -21.14 -11.21 -5.20
N TYR A 195 -20.60 -10.61 -4.14
CA TYR A 195 -19.55 -9.60 -4.27
C TYR A 195 -18.28 -10.22 -4.84
N SER A 196 -17.83 -11.36 -4.27
CA SER A 196 -16.65 -12.08 -4.74
C SER A 196 -16.78 -12.52 -6.20
N PHE A 197 -17.93 -13.03 -6.60
CA PHE A 197 -18.21 -13.38 -7.98
C PHE A 197 -18.09 -12.17 -8.92
N ILE A 198 -18.76 -11.06 -8.60
CA ILE A 198 -18.74 -9.87 -9.43
C ILE A 198 -17.35 -9.22 -9.44
N SER A 199 -16.62 -9.20 -8.32
CA SER A 199 -15.26 -8.66 -8.30
C SER A 199 -14.30 -9.46 -9.16
N GLU A 200 -14.41 -10.79 -9.17
CA GLU A 200 -13.50 -11.68 -9.90
C GLU A 200 -13.83 -11.77 -11.39
N HIS A 201 -15.11 -11.95 -11.74
CA HIS A 201 -15.54 -12.19 -13.13
C HIS A 201 -16.02 -10.94 -13.86
N HIS A 202 -16.44 -9.91 -13.13
CA HIS A 202 -17.13 -8.74 -13.68
C HIS A 202 -16.70 -7.43 -12.98
N SER A 203 -15.40 -7.29 -12.67
CA SER A 203 -14.84 -6.18 -11.87
C SER A 203 -15.27 -4.77 -12.31
N HIS A 204 -15.53 -4.55 -13.60
CA HIS A 204 -16.06 -3.29 -14.13
C HIS A 204 -17.41 -2.88 -13.51
N GLU A 205 -18.23 -3.83 -13.07
CA GLU A 205 -19.48 -3.57 -12.37
C GLU A 205 -19.23 -3.02 -10.97
N ILE A 206 -18.26 -3.57 -10.22
CA ILE A 206 -17.87 -3.02 -8.92
C ILE A 206 -17.35 -1.59 -9.08
N LEU A 207 -16.54 -1.34 -10.11
CA LEU A 207 -16.08 0.01 -10.42
C LEU A 207 -17.26 0.96 -10.72
N THR A 208 -18.28 0.48 -11.42
CA THR A 208 -19.51 1.24 -11.71
C THR A 208 -20.26 1.57 -10.43
N LEU A 209 -20.43 0.60 -9.53
CA LEU A 209 -21.02 0.82 -8.20
C LEU A 209 -20.24 1.88 -7.41
N ILE A 210 -18.91 1.77 -7.35
CA ILE A 210 -18.03 2.75 -6.67
C ILE A 210 -18.21 4.16 -7.23
N ASN A 211 -18.30 4.30 -8.55
CA ASN A 211 -18.45 5.58 -9.23
C ASN A 211 -19.81 6.23 -8.96
N GLN A 212 -20.86 5.44 -8.79
CA GLN A 212 -22.23 5.92 -8.57
C GLN A 212 -22.57 6.11 -7.08
N GLU A 213 -21.76 5.54 -6.17
CA GLU A 213 -22.08 5.52 -4.75
C GLU A 213 -21.92 6.89 -4.08
N THR A 214 -22.95 7.27 -3.32
CA THR A 214 -23.03 8.53 -2.56
C THR A 214 -23.08 8.28 -1.05
N LYS A 215 -23.51 7.10 -0.62
CA LYS A 215 -23.52 6.67 0.78
C LYS A 215 -22.10 6.21 1.18
N ILE A 216 -21.52 6.89 2.16
CA ILE A 216 -20.15 6.60 2.64
C ILE A 216 -19.98 5.15 3.08
N TYR A 217 -20.95 4.57 3.79
CA TYR A 217 -20.84 3.20 4.31
C TYR A 217 -20.80 2.15 3.22
N ASN A 218 -21.65 2.30 2.20
CA ASN A 218 -21.62 1.41 1.04
C ASN A 218 -20.28 1.54 0.30
N LEU A 219 -19.79 2.76 0.10
CA LEU A 219 -18.50 2.98 -0.54
C LEU A 219 -17.37 2.30 0.25
N LEU A 220 -17.33 2.48 1.58
CA LEU A 220 -16.34 1.84 2.43
C LEU A 220 -16.45 0.30 2.37
N TYR A 221 -17.66 -0.25 2.35
CA TYR A 221 -17.89 -1.68 2.22
C TYR A 221 -17.34 -2.23 0.89
N TRP A 222 -17.63 -1.56 -0.23
CA TRP A 222 -17.08 -1.94 -1.54
C TRP A 222 -15.56 -1.88 -1.56
N LEU A 223 -14.94 -0.84 -0.99
CA LEU A 223 -13.49 -0.72 -0.99
C LEU A 223 -12.81 -1.70 -0.03
N ALA A 224 -13.44 -2.02 1.10
CA ALA A 224 -12.89 -2.94 2.10
C ALA A 224 -12.81 -4.38 1.58
N LEU A 225 -13.83 -4.82 0.84
CA LEU A 225 -13.89 -6.17 0.26
C LEU A 225 -13.12 -6.30 -1.05
N LEU A 226 -12.65 -5.19 -1.63
CA LEU A 226 -11.97 -5.21 -2.92
C LEU A 226 -10.64 -5.98 -2.84
N PRO A 227 -10.45 -7.02 -3.68
CA PRO A 227 -9.19 -7.74 -3.76
C PRO A 227 -8.02 -6.81 -4.07
N GLU A 228 -6.86 -7.09 -3.50
CA GLU A 228 -5.68 -6.21 -3.59
C GLU A 228 -5.26 -5.93 -5.04
N LYS A 229 -5.32 -6.95 -5.91
CA LYS A 229 -5.04 -6.86 -7.35
C LYS A 229 -5.87 -5.81 -8.10
N HIS A 230 -7.04 -5.44 -7.57
CA HIS A 230 -7.91 -4.43 -8.19
C HIS A 230 -7.70 -3.02 -7.64
N ARG A 231 -7.00 -2.84 -6.51
CA ARG A 231 -6.89 -1.53 -5.85
C ARG A 231 -6.24 -0.47 -6.73
N GLN A 232 -5.10 -0.80 -7.34
CA GLN A 232 -4.39 0.13 -8.22
C GLN A 232 -5.15 0.38 -9.54
N PRO A 233 -5.61 -0.64 -10.31
CA PRO A 233 -6.43 -0.41 -11.49
C PRO A 233 -7.66 0.44 -11.20
N PHE A 234 -8.33 0.23 -10.06
CA PHE A 234 -9.53 0.99 -9.71
C PHE A 234 -9.18 2.43 -9.33
N ALA A 235 -8.07 2.67 -8.62
CA ALA A 235 -7.61 4.02 -8.31
C ALA A 235 -7.37 4.85 -9.58
N LEU A 236 -6.88 4.22 -10.66
CA LEU A 236 -6.66 4.85 -11.95
C LEU A 236 -7.98 5.16 -12.69
N GLN A 237 -8.96 4.25 -12.62
CA GLN A 237 -10.17 4.32 -13.44
C GLN A 237 -11.35 5.00 -12.74
N THR A 238 -11.36 5.10 -11.41
CA THR A 238 -12.48 5.68 -10.68
C THR A 238 -12.59 7.19 -10.91
N THR A 239 -13.84 7.64 -11.04
CA THR A 239 -14.24 9.06 -11.08
C THR A 239 -14.64 9.57 -9.68
N ASN A 240 -14.79 8.68 -8.71
CA ASN A 240 -15.08 9.05 -7.32
C ASN A 240 -13.78 9.42 -6.59
N ASN A 241 -13.59 10.71 -6.30
CA ASN A 241 -12.36 11.22 -5.66
C ASN A 241 -12.12 10.62 -4.27
N LEU A 242 -13.17 10.38 -3.48
CA LEU A 242 -13.02 9.76 -2.17
C LEU A 242 -12.55 8.31 -2.33
N ALA A 243 -13.15 7.56 -3.25
CA ALA A 243 -12.72 6.20 -3.55
C ALA A 243 -11.26 6.17 -4.02
N LYS A 244 -10.90 7.07 -4.95
CA LYS A 244 -9.53 7.22 -5.46
C LYS A 244 -8.54 7.45 -4.33
N PHE A 245 -8.83 8.40 -3.44
CA PHE A 245 -8.00 8.69 -2.28
C PHE A 245 -7.84 7.46 -1.37
N LEU A 246 -8.95 6.82 -1.00
CA LEU A 246 -8.94 5.68 -0.08
C LEU A 246 -8.23 4.45 -0.68
N LEU A 247 -8.34 4.22 -1.99
CA LEU A 247 -7.60 3.17 -2.68
C LEU A 247 -6.09 3.41 -2.63
N LEU A 248 -5.64 4.65 -2.88
CA LEU A 248 -4.23 5.02 -2.73
C LEU A 248 -3.77 4.89 -1.27
N PHE A 249 -4.63 5.25 -0.34
CA PHE A 249 -4.37 5.11 1.09
C PHE A 249 -4.22 3.64 1.51
N ALA A 250 -4.90 2.72 0.83
CA ALA A 250 -4.79 1.27 1.03
C ALA A 250 -3.55 0.65 0.39
N LEU A 251 -2.81 1.37 -0.47
CA LEU A 251 -1.49 0.95 -0.99
C LEU A 251 -0.34 1.22 -0.01
N ARG A 252 -0.68 1.57 1.24
CA ARG A 252 0.28 1.82 2.32
C ARG A 252 1.14 0.58 2.55
N HIS A 253 2.45 0.79 2.70
CA HIS A 253 3.47 -0.24 2.96
C HIS A 253 3.61 -1.32 1.88
N LEU A 254 2.87 -1.21 0.78
CA LEU A 254 3.07 -2.10 -0.36
C LEU A 254 4.40 -1.75 -1.01
N CYS A 255 5.32 -2.70 -1.08
CA CYS A 255 6.58 -2.53 -1.79
C CYS A 255 6.44 -3.12 -3.19
N GLY A 256 6.95 -2.40 -4.21
CA GLY A 256 7.13 -2.99 -5.53
C GLY A 256 8.44 -3.77 -5.60
N ASP A 257 8.50 -4.78 -6.46
CA ASP A 257 9.74 -5.52 -6.77
C ASP A 257 10.62 -4.75 -7.78
N GLY A 258 10.93 -3.49 -7.48
CA GLY A 258 11.68 -2.56 -8.35
C GLY A 258 10.80 -1.76 -9.31
N MET A 259 11.38 -1.24 -10.40
CA MET A 259 10.67 -0.37 -11.35
C MET A 259 9.59 -1.12 -12.15
N ASN A 260 8.39 -1.25 -11.57
CA ASN A 260 7.25 -1.91 -12.19
C ASN A 260 6.49 -0.94 -13.13
N LYS A 261 6.16 -1.42 -14.34
CA LYS A 261 5.31 -0.70 -15.30
C LYS A 261 3.97 -0.28 -14.70
N GLU A 262 3.43 -1.07 -13.78
CA GLU A 262 2.15 -0.79 -13.11
C GLU A 262 2.26 0.48 -12.26
N GLN A 263 3.32 0.64 -11.46
CA GLN A 263 3.51 1.84 -10.64
C GLN A 263 3.67 3.11 -11.49
N ILE A 264 4.28 3.02 -12.67
CA ILE A 264 4.41 4.16 -13.59
C ILE A 264 3.02 4.68 -14.01
N GLN A 265 2.03 3.81 -14.19
CA GLN A 265 0.67 4.23 -14.57
C GLN A 265 0.03 5.17 -13.53
N LEU A 266 0.47 5.15 -12.27
CA LEU A 266 0.03 6.09 -11.23
C LEU A 266 0.37 7.55 -11.55
N LEU A 267 1.21 7.83 -12.56
CA LEU A 267 1.49 9.20 -13.02
C LEU A 267 0.21 9.98 -13.35
N ASP A 268 -0.80 9.30 -13.93
CA ASP A 268 -2.05 9.92 -14.38
C ASP A 268 -2.87 10.47 -13.21
N ILE A 269 -2.76 9.85 -12.03
CA ILE A 269 -3.44 10.30 -10.82
C ILE A 269 -2.93 11.67 -10.37
N TRP A 270 -1.61 11.89 -10.48
CA TRP A 270 -0.97 13.11 -10.00
C TRP A 270 -1.24 14.34 -10.88
N GLN A 271 -1.74 14.13 -12.11
CA GLN A 271 -2.08 15.22 -13.03
C GLN A 271 -3.28 16.03 -12.54
N ASP A 272 -4.32 15.34 -12.05
CA ASP A 272 -5.62 15.94 -11.72
C ASP A 272 -5.97 15.85 -10.22
N CYS A 273 -5.02 15.50 -9.35
CA CYS A 273 -5.29 15.40 -7.92
C CYS A 273 -5.23 16.76 -7.19
N PRO A 274 -5.95 16.89 -6.05
CA PRO A 274 -5.80 18.03 -5.15
C PRO A 274 -4.35 18.17 -4.64
N ASP A 275 -3.85 19.41 -4.54
CA ASP A 275 -2.49 19.68 -4.05
C ASP A 275 -2.23 19.11 -2.65
N GLU A 276 -3.27 19.05 -1.80
CA GLU A 276 -3.20 18.45 -0.47
C GLU A 276 -2.73 16.99 -0.48
N TRP A 277 -2.96 16.25 -1.56
CA TRP A 277 -2.51 14.86 -1.67
C TRP A 277 -0.99 14.76 -1.70
N PHE A 278 -0.30 15.75 -2.29
CA PHE A 278 1.17 15.81 -2.23
C PHE A 278 1.64 15.92 -0.78
N LEU A 279 0.99 16.77 0.03
CA LEU A 279 1.31 16.89 1.45
C LEU A 279 1.09 15.56 2.17
N ILE A 280 -0.05 14.92 1.97
CA ILE A 280 -0.43 13.70 2.69
C ILE A 280 0.49 12.51 2.35
N PHE A 281 0.70 12.22 1.07
CA PHE A 281 1.43 11.01 0.66
C PHE A 281 2.95 11.16 0.78
N ASN A 282 3.49 12.40 0.76
CA ASN A 282 4.93 12.63 0.81
C ASN A 282 5.46 13.09 2.18
N GLN A 283 4.60 13.57 3.09
CA GLN A 283 5.02 13.91 4.46
C GLN A 283 5.71 12.73 5.14
N TYR A 284 5.22 11.51 4.88
CA TYR A 284 5.85 10.25 5.30
C TYR A 284 5.95 9.30 4.09
N ALA A 285 6.77 9.66 3.10
CA ALA A 285 6.95 8.88 1.87
C ALA A 285 7.26 7.39 2.14
N ALA A 286 7.93 7.07 3.26
CA ALA A 286 8.21 5.70 3.70
C ALA A 286 6.95 4.83 3.88
N ARG A 287 5.78 5.43 4.12
CA ARG A 287 4.49 4.73 4.22
C ARG A 287 3.89 4.40 2.87
N TYR A 288 4.31 5.06 1.79
CA TYR A 288 3.74 4.92 0.46
C TYR A 288 4.81 4.70 -0.61
N PRO A 289 5.71 3.70 -0.44
CA PRO A 289 6.79 3.47 -1.41
C PRO A 289 6.23 3.13 -2.80
N TYR A 290 5.12 2.39 -2.87
CA TYR A 290 4.45 2.03 -4.13
C TYR A 290 4.05 3.23 -5.02
N LEU A 291 3.84 4.41 -4.41
CA LEU A 291 3.39 5.61 -5.12
C LEU A 291 4.55 6.39 -5.77
N GLN A 292 5.79 6.15 -5.32
CA GLN A 292 6.92 7.04 -5.58
C GLN A 292 7.40 6.98 -7.02
N LEU A 293 7.37 5.81 -7.66
CA LEU A 293 7.79 5.70 -9.07
C LEU A 293 6.86 6.48 -10.00
N GLY A 294 5.53 6.32 -9.85
CA GLY A 294 4.55 7.08 -10.63
C GLY A 294 4.62 8.59 -10.36
N LEU A 295 4.92 8.99 -9.13
CA LEU A 295 5.17 10.38 -8.77
C LEU A 295 6.42 10.94 -9.45
N GLY A 296 7.52 10.18 -9.50
CA GLY A 296 8.74 10.56 -10.21
C GLY A 296 8.50 10.72 -11.72
N ALA A 297 7.71 9.83 -12.31
CA ALA A 297 7.30 9.91 -13.70
C ALA A 297 6.45 11.15 -14.00
N PHE A 298 5.50 11.47 -13.12
CA PHE A 298 4.73 12.70 -13.19
C PHE A 298 5.64 13.94 -13.10
N LEU A 299 6.52 14.01 -12.10
CA LEU A 299 7.38 15.18 -11.84
C LEU A 299 8.32 15.50 -13.00
N ALA A 300 8.77 14.50 -13.76
CA ALA A 300 9.63 14.73 -14.92
C ALA A 300 8.99 15.67 -15.96
N ASN A 301 7.65 15.60 -16.09
CA ASN A 301 6.86 16.41 -17.01
C ASN A 301 5.99 17.47 -16.33
N ALA A 302 5.88 17.47 -15.00
CA ALA A 302 5.12 18.44 -14.22
C ALA A 302 5.63 19.89 -14.35
N SER A 303 4.78 20.84 -13.96
CA SER A 303 5.13 22.26 -13.87
C SER A 303 6.07 22.54 -12.69
N ASN A 304 6.73 23.69 -12.71
CA ASN A 304 7.62 24.11 -11.60
C ASN A 304 6.86 24.25 -10.28
N GLU A 305 5.59 24.68 -10.32
CA GLU A 305 4.73 24.81 -9.14
C GLU A 305 4.50 23.45 -8.48
N LYS A 306 4.23 22.39 -9.27
CA LYS A 306 4.05 21.03 -8.76
C LYS A 306 5.36 20.44 -8.21
N ILE A 307 6.50 20.75 -8.82
CA ILE A 307 7.82 20.38 -8.28
C ILE A 307 8.06 21.08 -6.93
N CYS A 308 7.70 22.36 -6.81
CA CYS A 308 7.77 23.10 -5.55
C CYS A 308 6.92 22.44 -4.47
N LEU A 309 5.65 22.15 -4.76
CA LEU A 309 4.73 21.46 -3.86
C LEU A 309 5.29 20.11 -3.39
N TYR A 310 5.85 19.32 -4.30
CA TYR A 310 6.51 18.07 -3.94
C TYR A 310 7.67 18.29 -2.97
N ILE A 311 8.60 19.19 -3.28
CA ILE A 311 9.74 19.45 -2.38
C ILE A 311 9.26 19.98 -1.03
N ASP A 312 8.26 20.87 -1.00
CA ASP A 312 7.69 21.44 0.21
C ASP A 312 6.99 20.38 1.09
N SER A 313 6.40 19.36 0.47
CA SER A 313 5.72 18.27 1.18
C SER A 313 6.65 17.29 1.93
N LEU A 314 7.92 17.18 1.54
CA LEU A 314 8.85 16.20 2.11
C LEU A 314 9.34 16.58 3.51
N HIS A 315 9.38 15.61 4.43
CA HIS A 315 9.97 15.81 5.75
C HIS A 315 11.47 15.47 5.74
N LEU A 316 12.33 16.46 6.02
CA LEU A 316 13.79 16.34 5.81
C LEU A 316 14.45 15.21 6.61
N SER A 317 13.92 14.86 7.79
CA SER A 317 14.50 13.81 8.64
C SER A 317 14.20 12.38 8.19
N GLU A 318 13.38 12.20 7.16
CA GLU A 318 13.07 10.88 6.62
C GLU A 318 14.25 10.29 5.82
N ASN A 319 14.21 8.99 5.58
CA ASN A 319 15.25 8.30 4.83
C ASN A 319 15.10 8.55 3.32
N GLU A 320 16.19 8.90 2.63
CA GLU A 320 16.24 9.07 1.18
C GLU A 320 15.77 7.83 0.42
N ALA A 321 16.01 6.64 0.96
CA ALA A 321 15.57 5.38 0.36
C ALA A 321 14.07 5.37 0.05
N SER A 322 13.26 6.10 0.82
CA SER A 322 11.82 6.20 0.65
C SER A 322 11.37 6.98 -0.59
N ILE A 323 12.25 7.79 -1.21
CA ILE A 323 11.95 8.52 -2.45
C ILE A 323 12.97 8.23 -3.56
N LYS A 324 13.84 7.23 -3.37
CA LYS A 324 14.89 6.85 -4.30
C LYS A 324 14.34 6.67 -5.71
N GLU A 325 13.31 5.83 -5.86
CA GLU A 325 12.72 5.52 -7.17
C GLU A 325 12.12 6.75 -7.85
N CYS A 326 11.48 7.63 -7.08
CA CYS A 326 10.97 8.91 -7.56
C CYS A 326 12.09 9.76 -8.16
N LEU A 327 13.17 9.97 -7.41
CA LEU A 327 14.29 10.81 -7.83
C LEU A 327 15.09 10.19 -8.97
N GLU A 328 15.32 8.88 -8.97
CA GLU A 328 16.03 8.18 -10.04
C GLU A 328 15.27 8.29 -11.37
N TYR A 329 13.96 8.04 -11.35
CA TYR A 329 13.14 8.19 -12.55
C TYR A 329 13.15 9.65 -13.04
N PHE A 330 12.94 10.60 -12.12
CA PHE A 330 12.97 12.03 -12.44
C PHE A 330 14.29 12.45 -13.07
N PHE A 331 15.45 12.09 -12.50
CA PHE A 331 16.75 12.48 -13.05
C PHE A 331 17.08 11.82 -14.38
N ALA A 332 16.53 10.64 -14.66
CA ALA A 332 16.73 9.96 -15.94
C ALA A 332 15.89 10.56 -17.08
N HIS A 333 14.73 11.14 -16.79
CA HIS A 333 13.74 11.53 -17.81
C HIS A 333 13.43 13.03 -17.87
N ALA A 334 13.69 13.79 -16.81
CA ALA A 334 13.40 15.22 -16.78
C ALA A 334 14.40 16.04 -17.62
N THR A 335 13.96 17.21 -18.09
CA THR A 335 14.85 18.16 -18.78
C THR A 335 15.89 18.74 -17.81
N LYS A 336 17.03 19.17 -18.35
CA LYS A 336 18.11 19.79 -17.56
C LYS A 336 17.61 20.94 -16.68
N ASP A 337 16.75 21.79 -17.22
CA ASP A 337 16.21 22.96 -16.50
C ASP A 337 15.36 22.54 -15.29
N LYS A 338 14.53 21.50 -15.43
CA LYS A 338 13.74 20.95 -14.32
C LYS A 338 14.61 20.28 -13.27
N ILE A 339 15.64 19.55 -13.69
CA ILE A 339 16.62 18.95 -12.77
C ILE A 339 17.29 20.06 -11.94
N GLN A 340 17.74 21.13 -12.59
CA GLN A 340 18.34 22.27 -11.89
C GLN A 340 17.34 22.97 -10.96
N HIS A 341 16.08 23.11 -11.38
CA HIS A 341 15.03 23.70 -10.57
C HIS A 341 14.77 22.89 -9.30
N LEU A 342 14.55 21.58 -9.41
CA LEU A 342 14.36 20.68 -8.27
C LEU A 342 15.58 20.71 -7.34
N CYS A 343 16.79 20.59 -7.89
CA CYS A 343 18.03 20.64 -7.11
C CYS A 343 18.17 21.96 -6.33
N ARG A 344 17.82 23.09 -6.94
CA ARG A 344 17.85 24.40 -6.27
C ARG A 344 16.84 24.46 -5.13
N LEU A 345 15.60 24.04 -5.34
CA LEU A 345 14.57 23.98 -4.30
C LEU A 345 15.00 23.08 -3.14
N SER A 346 15.56 21.91 -3.44
CA SER A 346 16.08 20.99 -2.43
C SER A 346 17.17 21.63 -1.57
N TYR A 347 18.12 22.34 -2.19
CA TYR A 347 19.16 23.06 -1.45
C TYR A 347 18.58 24.19 -0.59
N GLU A 348 17.65 24.98 -1.13
CA GLU A 348 17.01 26.10 -0.41
C GLU A 348 16.24 25.62 0.82
N LYS A 349 15.52 24.50 0.71
CA LYS A 349 14.82 23.87 1.84
C LYS A 349 15.79 23.29 2.86
N TRP A 350 16.91 22.72 2.42
CA TRP A 350 17.89 22.03 3.27
C TRP A 350 18.88 22.95 3.97
N LYS A 351 19.34 24.05 3.36
CA LYS A 351 20.52 24.81 3.83
C LYS A 351 20.43 25.33 5.28
N ASN A 352 19.21 25.67 5.71
CA ASN A 352 18.94 26.19 7.06
C ASN A 352 18.46 25.10 8.02
N TRP A 353 18.35 23.85 7.58
CA TRP A 353 17.94 22.75 8.43
C TRP A 353 19.04 22.35 9.41
N GLY A 354 18.63 22.12 10.66
CA GLY A 354 19.52 21.76 11.77
C GLY A 354 19.71 20.26 11.99
N PHE A 355 19.19 19.39 11.10
CA PHE A 355 19.28 17.91 11.18
C PHE A 355 18.61 17.26 12.41
N GLY A 356 17.75 18.01 13.12
CA GLY A 356 17.20 17.57 14.39
C GLY A 356 18.26 17.62 15.50
N ASN A 357 17.84 17.43 16.75
CA ASN A 357 18.70 17.61 17.92
C ASN A 357 19.68 16.44 18.12
N THR A 358 20.40 16.02 17.07
CA THR A 358 21.15 14.76 16.99
C THR A 358 22.64 14.94 17.29
N CYS A 359 23.21 14.04 18.09
CA CYS A 359 24.66 13.93 18.31
C CYS A 359 25.32 12.96 17.30
N SER A 360 24.74 12.85 16.11
CA SER A 360 25.18 11.98 15.02
C SER A 360 25.11 12.76 13.71
N ILE A 361 26.01 12.43 12.76
CA ILE A 361 25.95 12.89 11.38
C ILE A 361 24.58 12.51 10.80
N GLY A 362 23.78 13.52 10.50
CA GLY A 362 22.46 13.40 9.93
C GLY A 362 22.49 13.20 8.42
N ARG A 363 21.39 12.63 7.92
CA ARG A 363 21.08 12.46 6.50
C ARG A 363 19.76 13.16 6.20
N SER A 364 19.57 13.52 4.94
CA SER A 364 18.34 14.11 4.46
C SER A 364 17.65 13.17 3.47
N ILE A 365 16.32 13.16 3.48
CA ILE A 365 15.53 12.55 2.39
C ILE A 365 15.94 13.13 1.01
N LEU A 366 16.48 14.35 0.98
CA LEU A 366 16.91 15.04 -0.24
C LEU A 366 18.39 14.80 -0.61
N ASP A 367 19.13 13.94 0.08
CA ASP A 367 20.59 13.80 -0.11
C ASP A 367 20.96 13.50 -1.58
N ARG A 368 20.19 12.68 -2.29
CA ARG A 368 20.43 12.41 -3.73
C ARG A 368 20.27 13.66 -4.58
N ALA A 369 19.26 14.48 -4.31
CA ALA A 369 19.04 15.76 -5.00
C ALA A 369 20.12 16.79 -4.64
N LEU A 370 20.59 16.80 -3.40
CA LEU A 370 21.68 17.68 -2.94
C LEU A 370 23.01 17.30 -3.58
N VAL A 371 23.34 16.01 -3.65
CA VAL A 371 24.53 15.54 -4.39
C VAL A 371 24.46 16.00 -5.84
N ARG A 372 23.30 15.85 -6.49
CA ARG A 372 23.11 16.32 -7.87
C ARG A 372 23.23 17.84 -8.02
N TYR A 373 22.75 18.61 -7.04
CA TYR A 373 22.95 20.06 -6.96
C TYR A 373 24.44 20.41 -6.98
N PHE A 374 25.22 19.82 -6.06
CA PHE A 374 26.67 20.06 -5.97
C PHE A 374 27.40 19.63 -7.26
N GLN A 375 26.99 18.53 -7.89
CA GLN A 375 27.60 18.06 -9.15
C GLN A 375 27.35 18.98 -10.35
N THR A 376 26.15 19.57 -10.43
CA THR A 376 25.68 20.22 -11.67
C THR A 376 25.60 21.74 -11.59
N MET A 377 25.51 22.31 -10.38
CA MET A 377 25.30 23.75 -10.17
C MET A 377 26.52 24.46 -9.60
N LEU A 378 27.43 23.74 -8.95
CA LEU A 378 28.65 24.31 -8.37
C LEU A 378 29.90 23.83 -9.11
N SER A 379 30.87 24.72 -9.28
CA SER A 379 32.18 24.35 -9.80
C SER A 379 32.95 23.50 -8.79
N LYS A 380 34.01 22.82 -9.24
CA LYS A 380 34.90 22.07 -8.34
C LYS A 380 35.48 22.97 -7.23
N GLN A 381 35.78 24.24 -7.56
CA GLN A 381 36.29 25.20 -6.60
C GLN A 381 35.23 25.60 -5.58
N ASP A 382 34.02 25.97 -6.03
CA ASP A 382 32.93 26.36 -5.12
C ASP A 382 32.57 25.23 -4.14
N ARG A 383 32.62 23.97 -4.60
CA ARG A 383 32.44 22.79 -3.73
C ARG A 383 33.54 22.66 -2.70
N ALA A 384 34.81 22.84 -3.10
CA ALA A 384 35.93 22.78 -2.19
C ALA A 384 35.85 23.91 -1.15
N ASP A 385 35.49 25.12 -1.57
CA ASP A 385 35.32 26.27 -0.68
C ASP A 385 34.16 26.05 0.31
N PHE A 386 33.04 25.47 -0.15
CA PHE A 386 31.93 25.10 0.73
C PHE A 386 32.36 24.09 1.81
N ILE A 387 33.03 23.00 1.40
CA ILE A 387 33.53 21.97 2.34
C ILE A 387 34.52 22.59 3.33
N GLN A 388 35.46 23.41 2.85
CA GLN A 388 36.45 24.06 3.70
C GLN A 388 35.80 25.05 4.67
N ASN A 389 34.74 25.76 4.26
CA ASN A 389 34.00 26.64 5.15
C ASN A 389 33.36 25.87 6.31
N GLU A 390 32.70 24.73 6.05
CA GLU A 390 32.13 23.89 7.10
C GLU A 390 33.22 23.29 8.02
N ILE A 391 34.37 22.89 7.47
CA ILE A 391 35.53 22.46 8.27
C ILE A 391 36.02 23.60 9.17
N ASN A 392 36.11 24.83 8.65
CA ASN A 392 36.56 25.98 9.42
C ASN A 392 35.59 26.31 10.57
N GLN A 393 34.27 26.13 10.39
CA GLN A 393 33.31 26.27 11.50
C GLN A 393 33.65 25.29 12.62
N ILE A 394 33.91 24.04 12.27
CA ILE A 394 34.30 23.00 13.23
C ILE A 394 35.64 23.36 13.89
N LEU A 395 36.68 23.71 13.14
CA LEU A 395 38.01 24.01 13.70
C LEU A 395 38.03 25.24 14.61
N ASN A 396 37.12 26.19 14.39
CA ASN A 396 37.00 27.41 15.17
C ASN A 396 36.01 27.30 16.34
N PHE A 397 35.55 26.09 16.71
CA PHE A 397 34.57 25.91 17.81
C PHE A 397 35.03 26.55 19.13
N GLN A 398 36.35 26.62 19.39
CA GLN A 398 36.91 27.21 20.61
C GLN A 398 36.59 28.70 20.77
N GLN A 399 36.18 29.37 19.69
CA GLN A 399 35.75 30.77 19.71
C GLN A 399 34.28 30.94 20.12
N GLN A 400 33.56 29.84 20.35
CA GLN A 400 32.15 29.82 20.74
C GLN A 400 31.97 29.22 22.14
N TRP A 401 30.98 29.74 22.86
CA TRP A 401 30.58 29.21 24.17
C TRP A 401 29.44 28.19 24.00
N PHE A 402 29.63 26.99 24.52
CA PHE A 402 28.62 25.93 24.50
C PHE A 402 28.09 25.66 25.91
N ALA A 403 26.77 25.53 26.05
CA ALA A 403 26.12 25.29 27.34
C ALA A 403 26.46 23.91 27.94
N SER A 404 26.83 22.94 27.10
CA SER A 404 27.23 21.60 27.53
C SER A 404 28.06 20.90 26.46
N LYS A 405 28.66 19.75 26.80
CA LYS A 405 29.30 18.86 25.82
C LYS A 405 28.32 18.42 24.71
N ILE A 406 27.06 18.17 25.06
CA ILE A 406 26.04 17.74 24.11
C ILE A 406 25.80 18.81 23.03
N GLU A 407 25.75 20.09 23.41
CA GLU A 407 25.58 21.19 22.45
C GLU A 407 26.77 21.33 21.50
N LEU A 408 27.97 21.06 21.99
CA LEU A 408 29.18 21.03 21.17
C LEU A 408 29.19 19.82 20.21
N ASP A 409 28.80 18.64 20.69
CA ASP A 409 28.68 17.44 19.86
C ASP A 409 27.66 17.66 18.73
N LYS A 410 26.51 18.31 19.02
CA LYS A 410 25.51 18.69 18.02
C LYS A 410 26.06 19.70 17.01
N PHE A 411 26.78 20.72 17.47
CA PHE A 411 27.41 21.72 16.59
C PHE A 411 28.36 21.04 15.59
N ILE A 412 29.21 20.14 16.06
CA ILE A 412 30.13 19.41 15.19
C ILE A 412 29.36 18.52 14.22
N CYS A 413 28.38 17.74 14.72
CA CYS A 413 27.57 16.86 13.88
C CYS A 413 26.80 17.63 12.80
N LEU A 414 26.27 18.82 13.11
CA LEU A 414 25.61 19.70 12.16
C LEU A 414 26.51 20.01 10.95
N HIS A 415 27.73 20.50 11.21
CA HIS A 415 28.66 20.87 10.15
C HIS A 415 29.20 19.64 9.39
N LEU A 416 29.45 18.53 10.08
CA LEU A 416 29.77 17.25 9.44
C LEU A 416 28.64 16.75 8.53
N SER A 417 27.37 16.97 8.92
CA SER A 417 26.20 16.60 8.12
C SER A 417 26.08 17.48 6.88
N ARG A 418 26.31 18.79 7.03
CA ARG A 418 26.24 19.76 5.93
C ARG A 418 27.24 19.48 4.81
N MET A 419 28.45 19.06 5.14
CA MET A 419 29.45 18.75 4.12
C MET A 419 29.17 17.44 3.35
N GLN A 420 28.35 16.52 3.89
CA GLN A 420 28.19 15.18 3.29
C GLN A 420 27.78 15.23 1.81
N PRO A 421 26.74 15.97 1.37
CA PRO A 421 26.34 15.96 -0.03
C PRO A 421 27.43 16.52 -0.98
N ALA A 422 28.17 17.53 -0.54
CA ALA A 422 29.27 18.09 -1.34
C ALA A 422 30.45 17.10 -1.45
N CYS A 423 30.79 16.40 -0.37
CA CYS A 423 31.83 15.38 -0.38
C CYS A 423 31.45 14.18 -1.25
N LEU A 424 30.23 13.65 -1.12
CA LEU A 424 29.72 12.56 -1.95
C LEU A 424 29.71 12.95 -3.45
N ALA A 425 29.37 14.20 -3.77
CA ALA A 425 29.44 14.71 -5.13
C ALA A 425 30.87 14.65 -5.72
N ASN A 426 31.90 14.96 -4.92
CA ASN A 426 33.30 14.83 -5.35
C ASN A 426 33.70 13.35 -5.55
N VAL A 427 33.31 12.46 -4.63
CA VAL A 427 33.62 11.02 -4.74
C VAL A 427 33.03 10.42 -6.02
N LEU A 428 31.74 10.66 -6.30
CA LEU A 428 31.08 10.15 -7.51
C LEU A 428 31.63 10.74 -8.82
N GLN A 429 32.21 11.94 -8.77
CA GLN A 429 32.88 12.51 -9.95
C GLN A 429 34.30 11.94 -10.14
N GLY A 430 34.95 11.50 -9.07
CA GLY A 430 36.29 10.91 -9.10
C GLY A 430 36.31 9.43 -9.49
N ASP A 431 35.24 8.69 -9.16
CA ASP A 431 35.11 7.26 -9.47
C ASP A 431 33.71 6.95 -10.03
N LEU A 432 33.66 6.77 -11.35
CA LEU A 432 32.44 6.47 -12.10
C LEU A 432 31.91 5.03 -11.86
N SER A 433 32.69 4.17 -11.19
CA SER A 433 32.26 2.81 -10.84
C SER A 433 31.39 2.75 -9.59
N LEU A 434 31.39 3.82 -8.77
CA LEU A 434 30.61 3.90 -7.54
C LEU A 434 29.19 4.40 -7.82
N SER A 435 28.19 3.71 -7.28
CA SER A 435 26.83 4.23 -7.23
C SER A 435 26.62 5.12 -6.01
N PHE A 436 25.60 5.99 -6.05
CA PHE A 436 25.20 6.76 -4.88
C PHE A 436 24.89 5.85 -3.68
N ASP A 437 24.26 4.70 -3.91
CA ASP A 437 23.88 3.76 -2.84
C ASP A 437 25.08 3.10 -2.15
N ASP A 438 26.17 2.88 -2.90
CA ASP A 438 27.41 2.30 -2.36
C ASP A 438 28.06 3.25 -1.36
N ILE A 439 28.02 4.55 -1.64
CA ILE A 439 28.70 5.57 -0.85
C ILE A 439 27.80 6.24 0.19
N ASN A 440 26.48 6.28 -0.01
CA ASN A 440 25.55 6.89 0.94
C ASN A 440 25.54 6.15 2.29
N LYS A 441 25.94 4.87 2.29
CA LYS A 441 26.16 4.07 3.50
C LYS A 441 27.41 4.49 4.30
N ARG A 442 28.26 5.37 3.78
CA ARG A 442 29.53 5.79 4.39
C ARG A 442 29.53 7.29 4.65
N TYR A 443 30.23 7.71 5.70
CA TYR A 443 30.44 9.13 5.98
C TYR A 443 31.77 9.61 5.38
N CYS A 444 31.74 10.78 4.75
CA CYS A 444 32.94 11.51 4.38
C CYS A 444 33.46 12.24 5.62
N LEU A 445 34.64 11.88 6.09
CA LEU A 445 35.32 12.53 7.20
C LEU A 445 36.52 13.33 6.67
N PRO A 446 36.67 14.61 7.06
CA PRO A 446 37.83 15.40 6.66
C PRO A 446 39.16 14.79 7.10
N THR A 447 40.13 14.72 6.19
CA THR A 447 41.48 14.19 6.46
C THR A 447 42.25 15.02 7.48
N GLN A 448 41.90 16.30 7.63
CA GLN A 448 42.45 17.20 8.66
C GLN A 448 42.20 16.69 10.08
N PHE A 449 41.13 15.91 10.30
CA PHE A 449 40.86 15.28 11.60
C PHE A 449 41.63 13.98 11.82
N GLU A 450 42.23 13.40 10.78
CA GLU A 450 42.93 12.12 10.90
C GLU A 450 44.21 12.23 11.72
N ASN A 451 44.90 13.37 11.68
CA ASN A 451 46.18 13.56 12.37
C ASN A 451 46.04 14.26 13.73
N ASP A 452 44.84 14.71 14.09
CA ASP A 452 44.62 15.42 15.35
C ASP A 452 44.04 14.48 16.42
N LEU A 453 44.90 14.13 17.38
CA LEU A 453 44.58 13.24 18.50
C LEU A 453 43.43 13.74 19.37
N ARG A 454 43.17 15.06 19.40
CA ARG A 454 42.04 15.63 20.15
C ARG A 454 40.72 15.20 19.52
N TRP A 455 40.64 15.22 18.19
CA TRP A 455 39.46 14.81 17.43
C TRP A 455 39.20 13.30 17.51
N ARG A 456 40.25 12.48 17.40
CA ARG A 456 40.13 11.02 17.53
C ARG A 456 39.50 10.58 18.86
N ASN A 457 39.87 11.25 19.95
CA ASN A 457 39.38 10.93 21.29
C ASN A 457 37.98 11.48 21.59
N TRP A 458 37.49 12.46 20.82
CA TRP A 458 36.30 13.23 21.22
C TRP A 458 34.97 12.65 20.72
N ILE A 459 34.92 12.20 19.46
CA ILE A 459 33.68 11.73 18.81
C ILE A 459 33.56 10.19 18.79
N HIS A 460 34.52 9.46 19.41
CA HIS A 460 34.68 8.03 19.17
C HIS A 460 34.65 7.71 17.66
N LEU A 461 35.39 8.51 16.85
CA LEU A 461 35.49 8.31 15.41
C LEU A 461 35.90 6.87 15.05
N ASP A 462 36.61 6.19 15.95
CA ASP A 462 36.97 4.78 15.83
C ASP A 462 35.75 3.82 15.88
N LEU A 463 34.69 4.13 16.64
CA LEU A 463 33.44 3.38 16.63
C LEU A 463 32.69 3.58 15.31
N TRP A 464 32.72 4.80 14.77
CA TRP A 464 32.12 5.13 13.48
C TRP A 464 32.86 4.46 12.33
N ARG A 465 34.20 4.41 12.37
CA ARG A 465 35.05 3.67 11.42
C ARG A 465 34.82 2.16 11.44
N LYS A 466 34.63 1.57 12.62
CA LYS A 466 34.35 0.11 12.77
C LYS A 466 33.02 -0.29 12.13
N ASN A 467 32.02 0.59 12.21
CA ASN A 467 30.69 0.33 11.67
C ASN A 467 30.55 0.77 10.20
N PHE A 468 31.28 1.79 9.76
CA PHE A 468 31.25 2.34 8.40
C PHE A 468 32.63 2.89 7.99
N PRO A 469 33.39 2.20 7.12
CA PRO A 469 34.73 2.68 6.73
C PRO A 469 34.64 4.00 5.95
N PRO A 470 35.49 5.00 6.26
CA PRO A 470 35.46 6.31 5.61
C PRO A 470 35.89 6.22 4.14
N LEU A 471 35.36 7.13 3.32
CA LEU A 471 35.86 7.40 1.97
C LEU A 471 36.96 8.45 2.07
N ALA A 472 38.14 8.16 1.51
CA ALA A 472 39.17 9.19 1.34
C ALA A 472 38.64 10.22 0.33
N ALA A 473 38.46 11.47 0.79
CA ALA A 473 37.97 12.58 -0.02
C ALA A 473 39.05 13.15 -0.93
#